data_AF-A0A2V3HWX3-F1
#
_entry.id   AF-A0A2V3HWX3-F1
#
_cell.length_a   1.000
_cell.length_b   1.000
_cell.length_c   1.000
_cell.angle_alpha   90.00
_cell.angle_beta   90.00
_cell.angle_gamma   90.00
#
_symmetry.space_group_name_H-M   'P 1'
#
loop_
_entity.id
_entity.type
_entity.pdbx_description
1 polymer ?
#
loop_
_entity_poly.entity_id
_entity_poly.type
_entity_poly.pdbx_seq_one_letter_code
_entity_poly.pdbx_strand_id
1 'polypeptide(L)'
;MDPVVKLRHNIDALFGQGVSKHLPKNIEISFSKRTGRIREVYHNQKLLCTLRIDGGLAITPFFAQILMKSKKFKENCLEIDQDSKPFVEDGRSVFCGHIAWCGKSIRIQSDVPILYKNKVIAVGKAILSSKMMKTQTRGVAVKVRDSLKSQPKG
;
A
#
# COMPACT_ATOMS: atom_id res chain seq x y z
N MET A 1 13.48 -12.08 -18.47
CA MET A 1 13.65 -11.84 -17.02
C MET A 1 12.54 -12.59 -16.29
N ASP A 2 12.89 -13.36 -15.27
CA ASP A 2 11.93 -14.09 -14.45
C ASP A 2 10.86 -13.15 -13.83
N PRO A 3 9.54 -13.47 -13.92
CA PRO A 3 8.47 -12.62 -13.40
C PRO A 3 8.57 -12.34 -11.90
N VAL A 4 9.05 -13.31 -11.10
CA VAL A 4 9.21 -13.15 -9.66
C VAL A 4 10.37 -12.19 -9.36
N VAL A 5 11.51 -12.33 -10.05
CA VAL A 5 12.63 -11.39 -9.94
C VAL A 5 12.19 -9.97 -10.32
N LYS A 6 11.41 -9.82 -11.40
CA LYS A 6 10.85 -8.52 -11.80
C LYS A 6 9.95 -7.93 -10.72
N LEU A 7 9.07 -8.73 -10.12
CA LEU A 7 8.21 -8.30 -9.03
C LEU A 7 9.03 -7.84 -7.82
N ARG A 8 10.07 -8.59 -7.43
CA ARG A 8 10.95 -8.23 -6.31
C ARG A 8 11.63 -6.88 -6.52
N HIS A 9 12.17 -6.65 -7.71
CA HIS A 9 12.76 -5.35 -8.05
C HIS A 9 11.74 -4.22 -8.02
N ASN A 10 10.50 -4.43 -8.47
CA ASN A 10 9.44 -3.41 -8.36
C ASN A 10 9.12 -3.08 -6.89
N ILE A 11 8.99 -4.09 -6.03
CA ILE A 11 8.72 -3.89 -4.60
C ILE A 11 9.87 -3.10 -3.95
N ASP A 12 11.12 -3.48 -4.22
CA ASP A 12 12.28 -2.81 -3.64
C ASP A 12 12.46 -1.37 -4.17
N ALA A 13 12.14 -1.13 -5.45
CA ALA A 13 12.18 0.21 -6.04
C ALA A 13 11.10 1.14 -5.45
N LEU A 14 9.89 0.62 -5.24
CA LEU A 14 8.76 1.42 -4.78
C LEU A 14 8.75 1.63 -3.27
N PHE A 15 9.14 0.62 -2.49
CA PHE A 15 9.00 0.63 -1.03
C PHE A 15 10.33 0.57 -0.28
N GLY A 16 11.46 0.41 -0.98
CA GLY A 16 12.81 0.43 -0.43
C GLY A 16 13.51 -0.94 -0.47
N GLN A 17 14.82 -0.90 -0.67
CA GLN A 17 15.65 -2.09 -0.86
C GLN A 17 15.54 -3.10 0.30
N GLY A 18 15.17 -4.33 0.00
CA GLY A 18 15.06 -5.44 0.94
C GLY A 18 13.65 -5.68 1.45
N VAL A 19 12.67 -4.84 1.08
CA VAL A 19 11.25 -5.08 1.37
C VAL A 19 10.77 -6.34 0.67
N SER A 20 11.26 -6.62 -0.54
CA SER A 20 10.92 -7.81 -1.33
C SER A 20 11.29 -9.13 -0.66
N LYS A 21 12.15 -9.13 0.38
CA LYS A 21 12.48 -10.32 1.18
C LYS A 21 11.27 -10.88 1.94
N HIS A 22 10.27 -10.04 2.21
CA HIS A 22 9.04 -10.44 2.89
C HIS A 22 7.92 -10.89 1.92
N LEU A 23 8.17 -10.87 0.62
CA LEU A 23 7.27 -11.46 -0.36
C LEU A 23 7.10 -12.97 -0.05
N PRO A 24 5.87 -13.50 0.02
CA PRO A 24 5.64 -14.93 0.22
C PRO A 24 6.33 -15.78 -0.85
N LYS A 25 6.74 -17.01 -0.51
CA LYS A 25 7.42 -17.91 -1.44
C LYS A 25 6.49 -18.45 -2.54
N ASN A 26 5.29 -18.88 -2.16
CA ASN A 26 4.33 -19.51 -3.06
C ASN A 26 3.36 -18.46 -3.60
N ILE A 27 3.77 -17.76 -4.65
CA ILE A 27 2.94 -16.76 -5.31
C ILE A 27 2.47 -17.24 -6.67
N GLU A 28 1.24 -16.88 -7.01
CA GLU A 28 0.65 -17.09 -8.33
C GLU A 28 0.60 -15.74 -9.05
N ILE A 29 1.06 -15.70 -10.30
CA ILE A 29 1.12 -14.46 -11.08
C ILE A 29 0.16 -14.58 -12.26
N SER A 30 -0.78 -13.65 -12.34
CA SER A 30 -1.66 -13.52 -13.51
C SER A 30 -1.06 -12.54 -14.51
N PHE A 31 -1.25 -12.83 -15.79
CA PHE A 31 -0.72 -12.04 -16.90
C PHE A 31 -1.83 -11.46 -17.76
N SER A 32 -1.59 -10.27 -18.31
CA SER A 32 -2.46 -9.66 -19.31
C SER A 32 -2.45 -10.50 -20.59
N LYS A 33 -3.60 -11.04 -20.99
CA LYS A 33 -3.76 -11.79 -22.24
C LYS A 33 -3.31 -11.01 -23.48
N ARG A 34 -3.48 -9.68 -23.47
CA ARG A 34 -3.14 -8.80 -24.60
C ARG A 34 -1.65 -8.48 -24.71
N THR A 35 -0.95 -8.32 -23.58
CA THR A 35 0.41 -7.75 -23.56
C THR A 35 1.46 -8.65 -22.92
N GLY A 36 1.07 -9.78 -22.33
CA GLY A 36 1.94 -10.66 -21.56
C GLY A 36 2.52 -10.03 -20.28
N ARG A 37 2.10 -8.81 -19.91
CA ARG A 37 2.59 -8.12 -18.70
C ARG A 37 1.96 -8.72 -17.45
N ILE A 38 2.73 -8.79 -16.37
CA ILE A 38 2.20 -9.14 -15.03
C ILE A 38 1.06 -8.17 -14.68
N ARG A 39 -0.08 -8.72 -14.24
CA ARG A 39 -1.27 -7.97 -13.89
C ARG A 39 -1.55 -8.07 -12.39
N GLU A 40 -1.72 -9.26 -11.86
CA GLU A 40 -2.00 -9.48 -10.44
C GLU A 40 -1.07 -10.55 -9.87
N VAL A 41 -0.86 -10.47 -8.56
CA VAL A 41 -0.07 -11.42 -7.80
C VAL A 41 -0.92 -11.90 -6.63
N TYR A 42 -1.01 -13.20 -6.45
CA TYR A 42 -1.80 -13.85 -5.41
C TYR A 42 -0.91 -14.72 -4.51
N HIS A 43 -1.35 -14.92 -3.28
CA HIS A 43 -0.81 -15.91 -2.37
C HIS A 43 -1.95 -16.64 -1.69
N ASN A 44 -2.04 -17.96 -1.85
CA ASN A 44 -3.14 -18.79 -1.36
C ASN A 44 -4.51 -18.21 -1.76
N GLN A 45 -4.69 -17.93 -3.06
CA GLN A 45 -5.91 -17.32 -3.65
C GLN A 45 -6.25 -15.89 -3.16
N LYS A 46 -5.47 -15.30 -2.24
CA LYS A 46 -5.65 -13.92 -1.80
C LYS A 46 -4.80 -12.97 -2.62
N LEU A 47 -5.43 -11.90 -3.13
CA LEU A 47 -4.73 -10.87 -3.90
C LEU A 47 -3.70 -10.16 -3.02
N LEU A 48 -2.45 -10.16 -3.47
CA LEU A 48 -1.38 -9.37 -2.85
C LEU A 48 -1.31 -7.97 -3.44
N CYS A 49 -1.22 -7.89 -4.76
CA CYS A 49 -1.11 -6.63 -5.46
C CYS A 49 -1.49 -6.73 -6.94
N THR A 50 -1.82 -5.58 -7.51
CA THR A 50 -1.98 -5.40 -8.95
C THR A 50 -0.87 -4.50 -9.47
N LEU A 51 -0.21 -4.92 -10.54
CA LEU A 51 0.77 -4.11 -11.24
C LEU A 51 0.06 -3.15 -12.19
N ARG A 52 0.32 -1.86 -12.02
CA ARG A 52 -0.24 -0.81 -12.86
C ARG A 52 0.64 -0.61 -14.10
N ILE A 53 0.03 -0.08 -15.16
CA ILE A 53 0.72 0.19 -16.43
C ILE A 53 1.77 1.31 -16.31
N ASP A 54 1.64 2.17 -15.31
CA ASP A 54 2.57 3.27 -14.98
C ASP A 54 3.77 2.80 -14.15
N GLY A 55 3.90 1.50 -13.89
CA GLY A 55 4.96 0.92 -13.06
C GLY A 55 4.67 0.94 -11.56
N GLY A 56 3.52 1.49 -11.13
CA GLY A 56 3.10 1.45 -9.73
C GLY A 56 2.57 0.09 -9.29
N LEU A 57 2.55 -0.13 -7.97
CA LEU A 57 1.92 -1.29 -7.34
C LEU A 57 0.68 -0.86 -6.57
N ALA A 58 -0.48 -1.42 -6.89
CA ALA A 58 -1.68 -1.33 -6.07
C ALA A 58 -1.66 -2.50 -5.08
N ILE A 59 -1.13 -2.29 -3.87
CA ILE A 59 -1.07 -3.35 -2.86
C ILE A 59 -2.42 -3.48 -2.14
N THR A 60 -2.69 -4.64 -1.54
CA THR A 60 -3.85 -4.85 -0.67
C THR A 60 -3.47 -4.64 0.80
N PRO A 61 -4.43 -4.40 1.72
CA PRO A 61 -4.16 -4.35 3.16
C PRO A 61 -3.48 -5.63 3.66
N PHE A 62 -3.88 -6.79 3.13
CA PHE A 62 -3.27 -8.08 3.44
C PHE A 62 -1.77 -8.11 3.10
N PHE A 63 -1.41 -7.68 1.89
CA PHE A 63 0.00 -7.66 1.50
C PHE A 63 0.81 -6.60 2.22
N ALA A 64 0.24 -5.40 2.41
CA ALA A 64 0.86 -4.36 3.21
C ALA A 64 1.18 -4.87 4.62
N GLN A 65 0.27 -5.60 5.26
CA GLN A 65 0.50 -6.17 6.59
C GLN A 65 1.65 -7.21 6.61
N ILE A 66 1.86 -7.95 5.52
CA ILE A 66 3.03 -8.84 5.36
C ILE A 66 4.32 -8.02 5.24
N LEU A 67 4.31 -6.97 4.41
CA LEU A 67 5.47 -6.11 4.17
C LEU A 67 5.85 -5.25 5.39
N MET A 68 4.92 -4.99 6.31
CA MET A 68 5.16 -4.30 7.60
C MET A 68 6.21 -4.98 8.49
N LYS A 69 6.60 -6.23 8.19
CA LYS A 69 7.78 -6.88 8.81
C LYS A 69 9.10 -6.14 8.50
N SER A 70 9.15 -5.33 7.44
CA SER A 70 10.29 -4.48 7.10
C SER A 70 10.18 -3.10 7.71
N LYS A 71 11.22 -2.68 8.44
CA LYS A 71 11.36 -1.30 8.93
C LYS A 71 11.37 -0.28 7.79
N LYS A 72 11.95 -0.62 6.62
CA LYS A 72 11.95 0.27 5.45
C LYS A 72 10.55 0.44 4.86
N PHE A 73 9.73 -0.62 4.88
CA PHE A 73 8.36 -0.52 4.39
C PHE A 73 7.53 0.45 5.23
N LYS A 74 7.74 0.47 6.56
CA LYS A 74 7.06 1.39 7.48
C LYS A 74 7.24 2.87 7.08
N GLU A 75 8.36 3.24 6.45
CA GLU A 75 8.59 4.61 5.96
C GLU A 75 7.67 5.02 4.79
N ASN A 76 6.93 4.09 4.19
CA ASN A 76 5.92 4.37 3.16
C ASN A 76 4.49 4.41 3.73
N CYS A 77 4.35 4.28 5.06
CA CYS A 77 3.06 4.22 5.74
C CYS A 77 2.72 5.53 6.45
N LEU A 78 1.44 5.73 6.75
CA LEU A 78 1.02 6.75 7.72
C LEU A 78 0.14 6.16 8.82
N GLU A 79 0.22 6.74 10.01
CA GLU A 79 -0.61 6.44 11.17
C GLU A 79 -1.67 7.54 11.33
N ILE A 80 -2.91 7.13 11.59
CA ILE A 80 -4.03 8.05 11.84
C ILE A 80 -4.44 8.06 13.31
N ASP A 81 -5.16 9.10 13.70
CA ASP A 81 -5.78 9.19 15.03
C ASP A 81 -6.96 8.20 15.22
N GLN A 82 -7.50 8.17 16.43
CA GLN A 82 -8.64 7.32 16.77
C GLN A 82 -9.95 7.77 16.11
N ASP A 83 -10.15 9.08 15.96
CA ASP A 83 -11.42 9.66 15.50
C ASP A 83 -11.67 9.38 14.03
N SER A 84 -10.62 9.34 13.22
CA SER A 84 -10.69 9.05 11.78
C SER A 84 -10.74 7.56 11.45
N LYS A 85 -10.34 6.68 12.37
CA LYS A 85 -10.33 5.21 12.19
C LYS A 85 -11.62 4.64 11.55
N PRO A 86 -12.83 4.86 12.09
CA PRO A 86 -14.04 4.25 11.53
C PRO A 86 -14.29 4.66 10.08
N PHE A 87 -14.02 5.93 9.74
CA PHE A 87 -14.20 6.44 8.38
C PHE A 87 -13.21 5.81 7.39
N VAL A 88 -11.95 5.67 7.80
CA VAL A 88 -10.92 5.07 6.95
C VAL A 88 -11.16 3.58 6.75
N GLU A 89 -11.61 2.87 7.79
CA GLU A 89 -12.05 1.47 7.67
C GLU A 89 -13.22 1.31 6.70
N ASP A 90 -14.12 2.29 6.63
CA ASP A 90 -15.24 2.32 5.68
C ASP A 90 -14.84 2.85 4.28
N GLY A 91 -13.53 3.03 4.03
CA GLY A 91 -13.00 3.40 2.72
C GLY A 91 -12.98 4.90 2.44
N ARG A 92 -13.24 5.76 3.43
CA ARG A 92 -13.14 7.22 3.27
C ARG A 92 -11.69 7.67 3.22
N SER A 93 -11.45 8.80 2.56
CA SER A 93 -10.10 9.36 2.39
C SER A 93 -9.52 9.85 3.72
N VAL A 94 -8.19 9.83 3.85
CA VAL A 94 -7.48 10.35 5.01
C VAL A 94 -7.23 11.85 4.81
N PHE A 95 -7.61 12.66 5.78
CA PHE A 95 -7.36 14.11 5.79
C PHE A 95 -6.11 14.44 6.61
N CYS A 96 -5.42 15.52 6.24
CA CYS A 96 -4.15 15.91 6.87
C CYS A 96 -4.26 16.11 8.39
N GLY A 97 -5.37 16.69 8.87
CA GLY A 97 -5.60 16.94 10.29
C GLY A 97 -5.69 15.69 11.17
N HIS A 98 -5.89 14.51 10.56
CA HIS A 98 -6.02 13.24 11.28
C HIS A 98 -4.76 12.38 11.23
N ILE A 99 -3.66 12.92 10.70
CA ILE A 99 -2.38 12.21 10.59
C ILE A 99 -1.64 12.34 11.91
N ALA A 100 -1.49 11.21 12.63
CA ALA A 100 -0.67 11.16 13.83
C ALA A 100 0.82 11.03 13.51
N TRP A 101 1.15 10.32 12.43
CA TRP A 101 2.53 10.14 11.97
C TRP A 101 2.57 9.77 10.49
N CYS A 102 3.63 10.14 9.77
CA CYS A 102 3.88 9.62 8.44
C CYS A 102 5.36 9.35 8.20
N GLY A 103 5.63 8.24 7.50
CA GLY A 103 6.97 7.85 7.08
C GLY A 103 7.54 8.81 6.04
N LYS A 104 8.87 8.89 5.95
CA LYS A 104 9.56 9.87 5.10
C LYS A 104 9.58 9.52 3.61
N SER A 105 9.23 8.29 3.24
CA SER A 105 9.31 7.79 1.86
C SER A 105 8.02 7.96 1.06
N ILE A 106 6.94 8.47 1.67
CA ILE A 106 5.69 8.74 0.96
C ILE A 106 5.89 9.82 -0.11
N ARG A 107 5.57 9.47 -1.36
CA ARG A 107 5.62 10.36 -2.52
C ARG A 107 4.22 10.54 -3.09
N ILE A 108 4.00 11.66 -3.77
CA ILE A 108 2.74 11.90 -4.47
C ILE A 108 2.50 10.76 -5.46
N GLN A 109 1.25 10.28 -5.55
CA GLN A 109 0.82 9.11 -6.32
C GLN A 109 1.34 7.74 -5.83
N SER A 110 2.16 7.64 -4.77
CA SER A 110 2.58 6.34 -4.24
C SER A 110 1.44 5.60 -3.55
N ASP A 111 1.53 4.27 -3.52
CA ASP A 111 0.64 3.46 -2.69
C ASP A 111 1.08 3.56 -1.23
N VAL A 112 0.14 3.84 -0.33
CA VAL A 112 0.38 4.14 1.08
C VAL A 112 -0.49 3.24 1.94
N PRO A 113 0.12 2.38 2.77
CA PRO A 113 -0.57 1.73 3.87
C PRO A 113 -0.95 2.71 4.96
N ILE A 114 -2.16 2.54 5.47
CA ILE A 114 -2.73 3.37 6.54
C ILE A 114 -2.83 2.51 7.79
N LEU A 115 -2.23 3.01 8.86
CA LEU A 115 -2.03 2.31 10.12
C LEU A 115 -2.92 2.90 11.22
N TYR A 116 -3.41 2.02 12.08
CA TYR A 116 -3.91 2.38 13.40
C TYR A 116 -3.38 1.37 14.43
N LYS A 117 -2.73 1.86 15.48
CA LYS A 117 -2.02 1.04 16.47
C LYS A 117 -1.07 0.04 15.80
N ASN A 118 -0.31 0.51 14.81
CA ASN A 118 0.66 -0.28 14.04
C ASN A 118 0.05 -1.49 13.27
N LYS A 119 -1.27 -1.51 13.05
CA LYS A 119 -1.97 -2.47 12.19
C LYS A 119 -2.42 -1.79 10.91
N VAL A 120 -2.26 -2.45 9.76
CA VAL A 120 -2.76 -1.92 8.48
C VAL A 120 -4.29 -2.06 8.46
N ILE A 121 -5.00 -0.94 8.34
CA ILE A 121 -6.46 -0.91 8.26
C ILE A 121 -6.97 -0.60 6.85
N ALA A 122 -6.15 0.07 6.04
CA ALA A 122 -6.47 0.44 4.68
C ALA A 122 -5.20 0.69 3.86
N VAL A 123 -5.38 0.81 2.55
CA VAL A 123 -4.35 1.21 1.59
C VAL A 123 -4.96 2.22 0.62
N GLY A 124 -4.15 3.16 0.16
CA GLY A 124 -4.62 4.22 -0.71
C GLY A 124 -3.52 4.87 -1.53
N LYS A 125 -3.91 5.84 -2.34
CA LYS A 125 -2.99 6.62 -3.16
C LYS A 125 -2.71 7.96 -2.49
N ALA A 126 -1.44 8.27 -2.30
CA ALA A 126 -1.01 9.55 -1.76
C ALA A 126 -1.38 10.71 -2.70
N ILE A 127 -2.05 11.72 -2.16
CA ILE A 127 -2.26 13.01 -2.81
C ILE A 127 -1.13 13.97 -2.45
N LEU A 128 -0.58 13.81 -1.24
CA LEU A 128 0.47 14.66 -0.70
C LEU A 128 1.75 13.85 -0.46
N SER A 129 2.89 14.54 -0.47
CA SER A 129 4.16 13.95 -0.03
C SER A 129 4.26 13.92 1.49
N SER A 130 5.19 13.12 2.03
CA SER A 130 5.50 13.12 3.48
C SER A 130 5.78 14.53 4.03
N LYS A 131 6.55 15.35 3.30
CA LYS A 131 6.88 16.72 3.70
C LYS A 131 5.61 17.58 3.84
N MET A 132 4.68 17.46 2.90
CA MET A 132 3.42 18.21 2.90
C MET A 132 2.48 17.72 4.00
N MET A 133 2.36 16.40 4.18
CA MET A 133 1.53 15.78 5.24
C MET A 133 1.96 16.24 6.64
N LYS A 134 3.25 16.55 6.86
CA LYS A 134 3.76 17.04 8.15
C LYS A 134 3.47 18.51 8.42
N THR A 135 3.23 19.32 7.39
CA THR A 135 3.06 20.77 7.52
C THR A 135 1.62 21.23 7.32
N GLN A 136 0.81 20.43 6.62
CA GLN A 136 -0.56 20.80 6.29
C GLN A 136 -1.54 20.24 7.32
N THR A 137 -2.52 21.05 7.72
CA THR A 137 -3.57 20.66 8.67
C THR A 137 -4.92 20.44 8.00
N ARG A 138 -5.05 20.78 6.71
CA ARG A 138 -6.30 20.70 5.93
C ARG A 138 -6.06 20.02 4.59
N GLY A 139 -7.15 19.49 4.01
CA GLY A 139 -7.15 18.81 2.73
C GLY A 139 -6.99 17.29 2.83
N VAL A 140 -7.13 16.62 1.69
CA VAL A 140 -6.99 15.16 1.58
C VAL A 140 -5.53 14.80 1.39
N ALA A 141 -5.03 13.90 2.24
CA ALA A 141 -3.67 13.39 2.19
C ALA A 141 -3.55 12.08 1.41
N VAL A 142 -4.52 11.17 1.60
CA VAL A 142 -4.56 9.86 0.93
C VAL A 142 -5.98 9.56 0.49
N LYS A 143 -6.17 9.22 -0.79
CA LYS A 143 -7.42 8.65 -1.29
C LYS A 143 -7.39 7.15 -1.07
N VAL A 144 -8.24 6.65 -0.18
CA VAL A 144 -8.34 5.21 0.12
C VAL A 144 -8.90 4.47 -1.09
N ARG A 145 -8.34 3.28 -1.37
CA ARG A 145 -8.72 2.40 -2.48
C ARG A 145 -9.27 1.06 -2.00
N ASP A 146 -8.74 0.55 -0.89
CA ASP A 146 -9.11 -0.76 -0.32
C ASP A 146 -8.91 -0.71 1.20
N SER A 147 -9.81 -1.31 1.96
CA SER A 147 -9.83 -1.32 3.42
C SER A 147 -10.20 -2.71 3.96
N LEU A 148 -9.93 -2.95 5.25
CA LEU A 148 -10.24 -4.24 5.87
C LEU A 148 -11.74 -4.56 5.89
N LYS A 149 -12.63 -3.56 5.90
CA LYS A 149 -14.09 -3.78 5.87
C LYS A 149 -14.68 -3.86 4.46
N SER A 150 -14.00 -3.34 3.44
CA SER A 150 -14.51 -3.37 2.06
C SER A 150 -14.38 -4.73 1.38
N GLN A 151 -13.69 -5.69 2.01
CA GLN A 151 -13.64 -7.07 1.52
C GLN A 151 -15.03 -7.69 1.69
N PRO A 152 -15.68 -8.20 0.61
CA PRO A 152 -16.88 -9.01 0.76
C PRO A 152 -16.56 -10.15 1.71
N LYS A 153 -17.45 -10.43 2.67
CA LYS A 153 -17.41 -11.72 3.36
C LYS A 153 -17.59 -12.78 2.26
N GLY A 154 -16.51 -13.46 1.93
CA GLY A 154 -16.55 -14.65 1.07
C GLY A 154 -17.43 -15.72 1.70
#